data_AF-A0A9L0IKA3-F1
#
_entry.id   AF-A0A9L0IKA3-F1
#
_cell.length_a   1.000
_cell.length_b   1.000
_cell.length_c   1.000
_cell.angle_alpha   90.00
_cell.angle_beta   90.00
_cell.angle_gamma   90.00
#
_symmetry.space_group_name_H-M   'P 1'
#
loop_
_entity.id
_entity.type
_entity.pdbx_description
1 polymer ?
#
loop_
_entity_poly.entity_id
_entity_poly.type
_entity_poly.pdbx_seq_one_letter_code
_entity_poly.pdbx_strand_id
1 'polypeptide(L)'
;MAAAELRAELDSRLLQLLGDLEDLEAKRAALNARVEQGWLALSQARYAMGAKAVGPLQYASRMEPQVCVCTGEAQDGLQRFWVARAGAQTPEEVGPREAGLRRRKGLTRTAELESSQAPRDPLNWFGILVPHSLRQAQASFREGLQLAADMATLQIRVDWGRSQLRGLQEKLKQLEPGAAQPVTTEAGQ
;
A
#
# COMPACT_ATOMS: atom_id res chain seq x y z
N MET A 1 -19.46 -37.66 -1.17
CA MET A 1 -19.81 -36.45 -0.40
C MET A 1 -18.60 -35.52 -0.26
N ALA A 2 -17.48 -35.98 0.32
CA ALA A 2 -16.26 -35.16 0.45
C ALA A 2 -15.72 -34.53 -0.86
N ALA A 3 -15.73 -35.25 -1.99
CA ALA A 3 -15.31 -34.70 -3.27
C ALA A 3 -16.25 -33.59 -3.80
N ALA A 4 -17.55 -33.67 -3.52
CA ALA A 4 -18.51 -32.65 -3.92
C ALA A 4 -18.36 -31.38 -3.07
N GLU A 5 -18.08 -31.53 -1.77
CA GLU A 5 -17.77 -30.42 -0.86
C GLU A 5 -16.49 -29.70 -1.28
N LEU A 6 -15.43 -30.43 -1.64
CA LEU A 6 -14.18 -29.85 -2.17
C LEU A 6 -14.39 -29.09 -3.49
N ARG A 7 -15.23 -29.60 -4.39
CA ARG A 7 -15.59 -28.90 -5.64
C ARG A 7 -16.32 -27.59 -5.36
N ALA A 8 -17.31 -27.62 -4.46
CA ALA A 8 -18.04 -26.42 -4.06
C ALA A 8 -17.12 -25.39 -3.39
N GLU A 9 -16.18 -25.84 -2.54
CA GLU A 9 -15.17 -24.97 -1.93
C GLU A 9 -14.26 -24.34 -3.01
N LEU A 10 -13.78 -25.15 -3.96
CA LEU A 10 -12.95 -24.66 -5.07
C LEU A 10 -13.68 -23.58 -5.88
N ASP A 11 -14.93 -23.83 -6.26
CA ASP A 11 -15.75 -22.86 -7.00
C ASP A 11 -15.92 -21.56 -6.22
N SER A 12 -16.19 -21.65 -4.91
CA SER A 12 -16.32 -20.47 -4.04
C SER A 12 -15.02 -19.65 -3.97
N ARG A 13 -13.87 -20.32 -3.85
CA ARG A 13 -12.55 -19.67 -3.83
C ARG A 13 -12.16 -19.09 -5.17
N LEU A 14 -12.58 -19.71 -6.26
CA LEU A 14 -12.35 -19.22 -7.61
C LEU A 14 -13.15 -17.94 -7.87
N LEU A 15 -14.43 -17.91 -7.48
CA LEU A 15 -15.25 -16.70 -7.56
C LEU A 15 -14.67 -15.57 -6.71
N GLN A 16 -14.21 -15.86 -5.49
CA GLN A 16 -13.55 -14.88 -4.63
C GLN A 16 -12.30 -14.31 -5.30
N LEU A 17 -11.43 -15.16 -5.87
CA LEU A 17 -10.23 -14.73 -6.57
C LEU A 17 -10.54 -13.85 -7.79
N LEU A 18 -11.57 -14.21 -8.56
CA LEU A 18 -11.99 -13.41 -9.72
C LEU A 18 -12.48 -12.02 -9.27
N GLY A 19 -13.24 -11.93 -8.18
CA GLY A 19 -13.63 -10.65 -7.59
C GLY A 19 -12.44 -9.83 -7.10
N ASP A 20 -11.49 -10.45 -6.38
CA ASP A 20 -10.28 -9.76 -5.92
C ASP A 20 -9.42 -9.26 -7.10
N LEU A 21 -9.38 -9.98 -8.23
CA LEU A 21 -8.69 -9.55 -9.46
C LEU A 21 -9.40 -8.39 -10.16
N GLU A 22 -10.72 -8.41 -10.22
CA GLU A 22 -11.53 -7.30 -10.75
C GLU A 22 -11.32 -6.02 -9.93
N ASP A 23 -11.38 -6.12 -8.61
CA ASP A 23 -11.09 -5.02 -7.69
C ASP A 23 -9.66 -4.48 -7.88
N LEU A 24 -8.68 -5.36 -8.08
CA LEU A 24 -7.29 -4.98 -8.32
C LEU A 24 -7.14 -4.18 -9.62
N GLU A 25 -7.76 -4.63 -10.72
CA GLU A 25 -7.73 -3.91 -12.00
C GLU A 25 -8.45 -2.56 -11.90
N ALA A 26 -9.61 -2.50 -11.22
CA ALA A 26 -10.32 -1.25 -10.98
C ALA A 26 -9.47 -0.25 -10.19
N LYS A 27 -8.81 -0.68 -9.10
CA LYS A 27 -7.90 0.17 -8.32
C LYS A 27 -6.66 0.58 -9.11
N ARG A 28 -6.14 -0.29 -9.99
CA ARG A 28 -5.01 0.04 -10.87
C ARG A 28 -5.37 1.15 -11.85
N ALA A 29 -6.55 1.07 -12.47
CA ALA A 29 -7.06 2.13 -13.35
C ALA A 29 -7.24 3.46 -12.57
N ALA A 30 -7.83 3.40 -11.37
CA ALA A 30 -7.99 4.57 -10.52
C ALA A 30 -6.64 5.18 -10.11
N LEU A 31 -5.65 4.34 -9.74
CA LEU A 31 -4.31 4.79 -9.38
C LEU A 31 -3.65 5.52 -10.55
N ASN A 32 -3.69 4.94 -11.75
CA ASN A 32 -3.12 5.55 -12.95
C ASN A 32 -3.75 6.92 -13.22
N ALA A 33 -5.07 7.03 -13.16
CA ALA A 33 -5.77 8.29 -13.35
C ALA A 33 -5.36 9.37 -12.32
N ARG A 34 -5.18 8.99 -11.05
CA ARG A 34 -4.71 9.90 -9.99
C ARG A 34 -3.26 10.32 -10.20
N VAL A 35 -2.39 9.40 -10.59
CA VAL A 35 -0.97 9.69 -10.86
C VAL A 35 -0.84 10.63 -12.06
N GLU A 36 -1.56 10.37 -13.15
CA GLU A 36 -1.59 11.24 -14.33
C GLU A 36 -2.10 12.65 -13.98
N GLN A 37 -3.21 12.74 -13.25
CA GLN A 37 -3.74 14.02 -12.78
C GLN A 37 -2.73 14.76 -11.89
N GLY A 38 -2.05 14.04 -10.99
CA GLY A 38 -1.04 14.60 -10.10
C GLY A 38 0.15 15.18 -10.86
N TRP A 39 0.68 14.45 -11.83
CA TRP A 39 1.78 14.92 -12.67
C TRP A 39 1.38 16.10 -13.58
N LEU A 40 0.17 16.06 -14.16
CA LEU A 40 -0.34 17.16 -14.96
C LEU A 40 -0.46 18.43 -14.12
N ALA A 41 -1.12 18.35 -12.96
CA ALA A 41 -1.28 19.49 -12.06
C ALA A 41 0.07 20.02 -11.54
N LEU A 42 1.02 19.12 -11.26
CA LEU A 42 2.38 19.51 -10.86
C LEU A 42 3.12 20.26 -12.00
N SER A 43 2.98 19.80 -13.24
CA SER A 43 3.59 20.48 -14.40
C SER A 43 2.99 21.88 -14.62
N GLN A 44 1.66 22.03 -14.45
CA GLN A 44 0.99 23.34 -14.48
C GLN A 44 1.49 24.26 -13.36
N ALA A 45 1.67 23.75 -12.14
CA ALA A 45 2.24 24.52 -11.04
C ALA A 45 3.67 25.00 -11.35
N ARG A 46 4.51 24.12 -11.90
CA ARG A 46 5.89 24.46 -12.32
C ARG A 46 5.92 25.48 -13.45
N TYR A 47 4.97 25.43 -14.37
CA TYR A 47 4.83 26.42 -15.43
C TYR A 47 4.44 27.79 -14.86
N ALA A 48 3.43 27.84 -13.99
CA ALA A 48 2.92 29.09 -13.42
C ALA A 48 3.91 29.76 -12.46
N MET A 49 4.60 28.99 -11.60
CA MET A 49 5.52 29.52 -10.59
C MET A 49 6.97 29.64 -11.09
N GLY A 50 7.29 28.99 -12.21
CA GLY A 50 8.65 28.82 -12.69
C GLY A 50 9.34 27.58 -12.13
N ALA A 51 10.16 26.94 -12.95
CA ALA A 51 10.76 25.64 -12.66
C ALA A 51 11.70 25.61 -11.43
N LYS A 52 12.21 26.76 -10.98
CA LYS A 52 13.07 26.89 -9.79
C LYS A 52 12.29 27.02 -8.48
N ALA A 53 11.03 27.45 -8.57
CA ALA A 53 10.17 27.70 -7.42
C ALA A 53 9.45 26.44 -6.93
N VAL A 54 9.28 25.43 -7.78
CA VAL A 54 8.69 24.14 -7.41
C VAL A 54 9.69 23.03 -7.71
N GLY A 55 10.43 22.62 -6.69
CA GLY A 55 11.43 21.58 -6.79
C GLY A 55 12.14 21.28 -5.46
N PRO A 56 13.05 20.29 -5.44
CA PRO A 56 13.68 19.80 -4.21
C PRO A 56 14.47 20.84 -3.42
N LEU A 57 14.98 21.87 -4.09
CA LEU A 57 15.73 22.95 -3.44
C LEU A 57 14.88 23.78 -2.47
N GLN A 58 13.55 23.72 -2.57
CA GLN A 58 12.65 24.45 -1.69
C GLN A 58 12.24 23.68 -0.44
N TYR A 59 12.61 22.39 -0.33
CA TYR A 59 12.21 21.59 0.82
C TYR A 59 12.84 22.14 2.11
N ALA A 60 12.07 22.15 3.21
CA ALA A 60 12.57 22.60 4.48
C ALA A 60 13.63 21.63 5.05
N SER A 61 14.66 22.14 5.73
CA SER A 61 15.70 21.32 6.36
C SER A 61 15.15 20.36 7.43
N ARG A 62 13.97 20.66 7.98
CA ARG A 62 13.22 19.82 8.94
C ARG A 62 11.96 19.23 8.30
N MET A 63 12.09 18.68 7.10
CA MET A 63 11.01 17.95 6.43
C MET A 63 10.63 16.72 7.26
N GLU A 64 9.38 16.68 7.71
CA GLU A 64 8.81 15.54 8.42
C GLU A 64 7.79 14.82 7.53
N PRO A 65 7.71 13.48 7.60
CA PRO A 65 6.67 12.74 6.91
C PRO A 65 5.31 13.16 7.46
N GLN A 66 4.35 13.42 6.59
CA GLN A 66 2.97 13.64 7.02
C GLN A 66 2.18 12.35 7.13
N VAL A 67 2.64 11.33 6.40
CA VAL A 67 1.94 10.09 6.15
C VAL A 67 2.97 8.96 6.17
N CYS A 68 2.59 7.85 6.79
CA CYS A 68 3.36 6.61 6.84
C CYS A 68 2.53 5.47 6.25
N VAL A 69 3.20 4.49 5.63
CA VAL A 69 2.57 3.23 5.27
C VAL A 69 2.81 2.26 6.40
N CYS A 70 1.73 1.76 6.99
CA CYS A 70 1.77 0.81 8.08
C CYS A 70 1.41 -0.57 7.55
N THR A 71 1.89 -1.59 8.25
CA THR A 71 1.56 -2.97 7.97
C THR A 71 1.13 -3.68 9.25
N GLY A 72 0.30 -4.70 9.10
CA GLY A 72 -0.23 -5.48 10.20
C GLY A 72 -1.06 -6.64 9.67
N GLU A 73 -1.54 -7.49 10.57
CA GLU A 73 -2.32 -8.66 10.20
C GLU A 73 -3.82 -8.32 10.12
N ALA A 74 -4.47 -8.78 9.06
CA ALA A 74 -5.91 -8.74 8.90
C ALA A 74 -6.58 -9.89 9.68
N GLN A 75 -7.91 -9.84 9.80
CA GLN A 75 -8.70 -10.89 10.46
C GLN A 75 -8.50 -12.28 9.84
N ASP A 76 -8.12 -12.32 8.56
CA ASP A 76 -7.86 -13.55 7.82
C ASP A 76 -6.41 -14.08 8.00
N GLY A 77 -5.62 -13.46 8.89
CA GLY A 77 -4.18 -13.76 9.10
C GLY A 77 -3.26 -13.24 8.00
N LEU A 78 -3.80 -12.56 6.99
CA LEU A 78 -3.04 -11.99 5.89
C LEU A 78 -2.47 -10.63 6.25
N GLN A 79 -1.25 -10.35 5.80
CA GLN A 79 -0.65 -9.03 5.93
C GLN A 79 -1.46 -8.00 5.12
N ARG A 80 -1.76 -6.87 5.75
CA ARG A 80 -2.47 -5.73 5.18
C ARG A 80 -1.60 -4.49 5.28
N PHE A 81 -1.73 -3.62 4.28
CA PHE A 81 -1.15 -2.28 4.27
C PHE A 81 -2.24 -1.23 4.42
N TRP A 82 -1.92 -0.14 5.09
CA TRP A 82 -2.76 1.04 5.11
C TRP A 82 -1.92 2.30 5.28
N VAL A 83 -2.52 3.44 4.94
CA VAL A 83 -1.89 4.74 5.00
C VAL A 83 -2.36 5.46 6.26
N ALA A 84 -1.43 5.80 7.16
CA ALA A 84 -1.71 6.49 8.42
C ALA A 84 -1.01 7.86 8.48
N ARG A 85 -1.54 8.79 9.28
CA ARG A 85 -0.87 10.07 9.52
C ARG A 85 0.31 9.86 10.47
N ALA A 86 1.49 10.39 10.12
CA ALA A 86 2.75 10.14 10.83
C ALA A 86 2.75 10.54 12.33
N GLY A 87 1.86 11.44 12.76
CA GLY A 87 1.73 11.84 14.18
C GLY A 87 0.79 10.97 15.02
N ALA A 88 0.14 9.95 14.43
CA ALA A 88 -0.84 9.11 15.14
C ALA A 88 -0.27 7.78 15.63
N GLN A 89 0.95 7.41 15.23
CA GLN A 89 1.61 6.17 15.64
C GLN A 89 3.05 6.49 15.98
N THR A 90 3.44 6.30 17.25
CA THR A 90 4.84 6.20 17.64
C THR A 90 5.44 4.99 16.93
N PRO A 91 6.43 5.13 16.04
CA PRO A 91 7.12 3.99 15.46
C PRO A 91 7.82 3.25 16.60
N GLU A 92 7.59 1.94 16.73
CA GLU A 92 8.44 1.11 17.57
C GLU A 92 9.91 1.28 17.14
N GLU A 93 10.71 1.81 18.07
CA GLU A 93 12.11 2.16 17.91
C GLU A 93 12.95 0.87 17.88
N VAL A 94 13.07 0.22 16.72
CA VAL A 94 14.03 -0.88 16.53
C VAL A 94 15.38 -0.29 16.13
N GLY A 95 16.18 0.05 17.15
CA GLY A 95 17.58 0.43 16.99
C GLY A 95 18.29 0.47 18.34
N PRO A 96 19.51 -0.10 18.50
CA PRO A 96 20.21 -0.07 19.77
C PRO A 96 20.49 1.36 20.21
N ARG A 97 19.95 1.75 21.36
CA ARG A 97 20.26 3.01 22.04
C ARG A 97 21.70 2.95 22.54
N GLU A 98 22.62 3.57 21.82
CA GLU A 98 23.95 3.85 22.38
C GLU A 98 23.87 5.03 23.35
N ALA A 99 23.90 4.68 24.64
CA ALA A 99 24.14 5.59 25.73
C ALA A 99 25.64 5.92 25.83
N GLY A 100 26.02 7.20 25.83
CA GLY A 100 27.27 7.59 26.48
C GLY A 100 27.95 8.89 26.05
N LEU A 101 27.65 9.95 26.81
CA LEU A 101 28.61 10.93 27.36
C LEU A 101 29.44 11.79 26.37
N ARG A 102 29.13 13.09 26.35
CA ARG A 102 29.95 14.10 27.08
C ARG A 102 29.20 15.43 27.26
N ARG A 103 28.82 15.67 28.51
CA ARG A 103 28.38 16.96 29.05
C ARG A 103 29.49 18.00 28.88
N ARG A 104 29.16 19.18 28.34
CA ARG A 104 29.82 20.43 28.73
C ARG A 104 28.77 21.41 29.23
N LYS A 105 29.18 22.15 30.26
CA LYS A 105 28.38 22.92 31.22
C LYS A 105 28.40 24.39 30.81
N GLY A 106 27.22 25.02 30.78
CA GLY A 106 27.07 26.48 30.78
C GLY A 106 26.16 27.01 29.67
N LEU A 107 24.90 27.27 30.00
CA LEU A 107 24.33 28.62 30.18
C LEU A 107 22.81 28.53 30.00
N THR A 108 22.11 28.84 31.09
CA THR A 108 20.66 28.97 31.20
C THR A 108 20.08 29.91 30.13
N ARG A 109 19.24 29.38 29.24
CA ARG A 109 18.15 30.13 28.61
C ARG A 109 16.97 29.18 28.38
N THR A 110 15.97 29.37 29.24
CA THR A 110 14.55 29.06 29.08
C THR A 110 14.23 27.89 28.14
N ALA A 111 13.99 26.73 28.75
CA ALA A 111 13.24 25.64 28.13
C ALA A 111 11.80 26.11 27.92
N GLU A 112 11.55 26.84 26.84
CA GLU A 112 10.21 27.00 26.31
C GLU A 112 9.84 25.68 25.64
N LEU A 113 8.78 25.07 26.16
CA LEU A 113 8.08 23.98 25.54
C LEU A 113 7.71 24.37 24.10
N GLU A 114 8.47 23.88 23.12
CA GLU A 114 7.97 23.80 21.74
C GLU A 114 6.89 22.72 21.74
N SER A 115 5.69 23.17 22.09
CA SER A 115 4.42 22.50 21.91
C SER A 115 4.42 21.74 20.58
N SER A 116 3.94 20.51 20.59
CA SER A 116 3.65 19.66 19.44
C SER A 116 2.82 20.41 18.38
N GLN A 117 3.48 21.20 17.53
CA GLN A 117 2.83 21.87 16.41
C GLN A 117 2.48 20.80 15.39
N ALA A 118 1.21 20.79 14.95
CA ALA A 118 0.78 19.93 13.85
C ALA A 118 1.76 20.07 12.66
N PRO A 119 2.05 18.99 11.93
CA PRO A 119 2.97 19.03 10.79
C PRO A 119 2.58 20.17 9.86
N ARG A 120 3.48 21.15 9.68
CA ARG A 120 3.22 22.30 8.81
C ARG A 120 2.94 21.78 7.40
N ASP A 121 1.97 22.38 6.71
CA ASP A 121 1.62 22.00 5.34
C ASP A 121 2.85 22.17 4.43
N PRO A 122 3.33 21.11 3.73
CA PRO A 122 4.57 21.16 2.96
C PRO A 122 4.42 22.07 1.75
N LEU A 123 3.17 22.39 1.36
CA LEU A 123 2.90 23.33 0.28
C LEU A 123 3.46 24.73 0.58
N ASN A 124 3.52 25.12 1.85
CA ASN A 124 4.05 26.42 2.26
C ASN A 124 5.55 26.56 2.03
N TRP A 125 6.26 25.46 1.74
CA TRP A 125 7.67 25.51 1.33
C TRP A 125 7.86 26.19 -0.03
N PHE A 126 6.84 26.21 -0.87
CA PHE A 126 6.89 26.80 -2.21
C PHE A 126 6.41 28.25 -2.23
N GLY A 127 6.26 28.89 -1.07
CA GLY A 127 5.88 30.29 -0.91
C GLY A 127 4.52 30.49 -0.25
N ILE A 128 4.19 31.75 0.03
CA ILE A 128 2.95 32.14 0.74
C ILE A 128 1.71 31.93 -0.14
N LEU A 129 1.86 32.14 -1.45
CA LEU A 129 0.80 31.98 -2.45
C LEU A 129 1.00 30.67 -3.22
N VAL A 130 0.52 29.58 -2.62
CA VAL A 130 0.51 28.26 -3.27
C VAL A 130 -0.58 28.25 -4.36
N PRO A 131 -0.28 27.89 -5.62
CA PRO A 131 -1.30 27.76 -6.67
C PRO A 131 -2.27 26.61 -6.44
N HIS A 132 -3.48 26.73 -7.00
CA HIS A 132 -4.48 25.68 -6.95
C HIS A 132 -3.99 24.35 -7.55
N SER A 133 -3.24 24.41 -8.66
CA SER A 133 -2.67 23.23 -9.31
C SER A 133 -1.67 22.48 -8.42
N LEU A 134 -0.92 23.17 -7.56
CA LEU A 134 0.01 22.52 -6.63
C LEU A 134 -0.74 21.81 -5.48
N ARG A 135 -1.83 22.41 -4.99
CA ARG A 135 -2.76 21.76 -4.05
C ARG A 135 -3.40 20.52 -4.67
N GLN A 136 -3.84 20.62 -5.91
CA GLN A 136 -4.42 19.50 -6.66
C GLN A 136 -3.41 18.37 -6.84
N ALA A 137 -2.17 18.68 -7.22
CA ALA A 137 -1.11 17.68 -7.32
C ALA A 137 -0.91 16.92 -6.01
N GLN A 138 -0.81 17.64 -4.88
CA GLN A 138 -0.67 17.03 -3.56
C GLN A 138 -1.86 16.12 -3.22
N ALA A 139 -3.10 16.55 -3.48
CA ALA A 139 -4.29 15.75 -3.25
C ALA A 139 -4.29 14.48 -4.09
N SER A 140 -4.03 14.59 -5.40
CA SER A 140 -3.94 13.46 -6.33
C SER A 140 -2.88 12.44 -5.91
N PHE A 141 -1.69 12.88 -5.47
CA PHE A 141 -0.65 11.96 -4.99
C PHE A 141 -1.00 11.33 -3.63
N ARG A 142 -1.67 12.04 -2.72
CA ARG A 142 -2.14 11.46 -1.45
C ARG A 142 -3.17 10.35 -1.68
N GLU A 143 -4.13 10.57 -2.56
CA GLU A 143 -5.12 9.57 -2.96
C GLU A 143 -4.46 8.40 -3.71
N GLY A 144 -3.51 8.68 -4.59
CA GLY A 144 -2.71 7.66 -5.26
C GLY A 144 -1.95 6.77 -4.27
N LEU A 145 -1.37 7.34 -3.20
CA LEU A 145 -0.69 6.57 -2.17
C LEU A 145 -1.65 5.65 -1.40
N GLN A 146 -2.88 6.10 -1.13
CA GLN A 146 -3.92 5.25 -0.51
C GLN A 146 -4.29 4.08 -1.42
N LEU A 147 -4.53 4.34 -2.71
CA LEU A 147 -4.81 3.31 -3.70
C LEU A 147 -3.67 2.30 -3.82
N ALA A 148 -2.42 2.76 -3.76
CA ALA A 148 -1.25 1.87 -3.82
C ALA A 148 -1.16 0.92 -2.61
N ALA A 149 -1.42 1.41 -1.39
CA ALA A 149 -1.45 0.55 -0.19
C ALA A 149 -2.60 -0.47 -0.24
N ASP A 150 -3.76 -0.04 -0.71
CA ASP A 150 -4.92 -0.88 -0.94
C ASP A 150 -4.64 -1.97 -1.99
N MET A 151 -3.99 -1.62 -3.10
CA MET A 151 -3.57 -2.56 -4.13
C MET A 151 -2.55 -3.57 -3.61
N ALA A 152 -1.56 -3.13 -2.83
CA ALA A 152 -0.59 -4.04 -2.21
C ALA A 152 -1.27 -5.06 -1.29
N THR A 153 -2.29 -4.64 -0.54
CA THR A 153 -3.11 -5.54 0.28
C THR A 153 -3.89 -6.53 -0.58
N LEU A 154 -4.52 -6.07 -1.67
CA LEU A 154 -5.25 -6.96 -2.60
C LEU A 154 -4.31 -7.95 -3.30
N GLN A 155 -3.10 -7.52 -3.67
CA GLN A 155 -2.08 -8.41 -4.27
C GLN A 155 -1.73 -9.57 -3.34
N ILE A 156 -1.51 -9.30 -2.05
CA ILE A 156 -1.29 -10.36 -1.05
C ILE A 156 -2.47 -11.34 -1.01
N ARG A 157 -3.70 -10.83 -1.03
CA ARG A 157 -4.91 -11.66 -1.02
C ARG A 157 -5.04 -12.51 -2.29
N VAL A 158 -4.76 -11.94 -3.46
CA VAL A 158 -4.76 -12.64 -4.74
C VAL A 158 -3.74 -13.78 -4.74
N ASP A 159 -2.52 -13.53 -4.27
CA ASP A 159 -1.47 -14.54 -4.20
C ASP A 159 -1.80 -15.67 -3.20
N TRP A 160 -2.40 -15.30 -2.07
CA TRP A 160 -2.95 -16.26 -1.12
C TRP A 160 -4.06 -17.11 -1.75
N GLY A 161 -5.05 -16.48 -2.39
CA GLY A 161 -6.16 -17.15 -3.05
C GLY A 161 -5.70 -18.12 -4.13
N ARG A 162 -4.71 -17.74 -4.94
CA ARG A 162 -4.04 -18.61 -5.92
C ARG A 162 -3.39 -19.83 -5.27
N SER A 163 -2.75 -19.64 -4.12
CA SER A 163 -2.10 -20.72 -3.39
C SER A 163 -3.12 -21.70 -2.81
N GLN A 164 -4.22 -21.19 -2.24
CA GLN A 164 -5.31 -22.01 -1.72
C GLN A 164 -6.00 -22.84 -2.82
N LEU A 165 -6.31 -22.22 -3.96
CA LEU A 165 -6.91 -22.92 -5.10
C LEU A 165 -6.02 -24.06 -5.61
N ARG A 166 -4.71 -23.82 -5.74
CA ARG A 166 -3.76 -24.85 -6.13
C ARG A 166 -3.78 -26.04 -5.16
N GLY A 167 -3.76 -25.76 -3.85
CA GLY A 167 -3.83 -26.80 -2.83
C GLY A 167 -5.14 -27.60 -2.87
N LEU A 168 -6.28 -26.95 -3.10
CA LEU A 168 -7.58 -27.63 -3.25
C LEU A 168 -7.63 -28.49 -4.52
N GLN A 169 -7.09 -28.00 -5.64
CA GLN A 169 -6.99 -28.76 -6.89
C GLN A 169 -6.13 -30.00 -6.75
N GLU A 170 -5.01 -29.92 -6.02
CA GLU A 170 -4.14 -31.07 -5.76
C GLU A 170 -4.83 -32.12 -4.88
N LYS A 171 -5.53 -31.70 -3.83
CA LYS A 171 -6.33 -32.60 -2.97
C LYS A 171 -7.42 -33.31 -3.77
N LEU A 172 -8.11 -32.59 -4.66
CA LEU A 172 -9.14 -33.17 -5.51
C LEU A 172 -8.57 -34.21 -6.48
N LYS A 173 -7.41 -33.94 -7.09
CA LYS A 173 -6.71 -34.91 -7.95
C LYS A 173 -6.33 -36.20 -7.22
N GLN A 174 -5.94 -36.11 -5.95
CA GLN A 174 -5.60 -37.28 -5.13
C GLN A 174 -6.82 -38.15 -4.79
N LEU A 175 -8.02 -37.57 -4.77
CA LEU A 175 -9.28 -38.27 -4.51
C LEU A 175 -9.91 -38.86 -5.77
N GLU A 176 -9.46 -38.45 -6.96
CA GLU A 176 -9.97 -38.91 -8.25
C GLU A 176 -8.92 -39.66 -9.11
N PRO A 177 -8.15 -40.63 -8.58
CA PRO A 177 -7.15 -41.35 -9.37
C PRO A 177 -7.76 -42.30 -10.43
N GLY A 178 -9.07 -42.56 -10.39
CA GLY A 178 -9.75 -43.60 -11.18
C GLY A 178 -10.32 -43.18 -12.55
N ALA A 179 -10.30 -41.90 -12.92
CA ALA A 179 -10.86 -41.45 -14.21
C ALA A 179 -9.90 -41.65 -15.40
N ALA A 180 -8.67 -42.09 -15.14
CA ALA A 180 -7.63 -42.35 -16.14
C ALA A 180 -7.24 -43.84 -16.15
N GLN A 181 -8.19 -44.74 -16.39
CA GLN A 181 -7.87 -46.06 -16.94
C GLN A 181 -8.45 -46.15 -18.35
N PRO A 182 -7.62 -46.33 -19.40
CA PRO A 182 -8.13 -46.62 -20.72
C PRO A 182 -8.87 -47.95 -20.64
N VAL A 183 -10.13 -47.95 -21.06
CA VAL A 183 -10.90 -49.16 -21.32
C VAL A 183 -10.12 -49.97 -22.36
N THR A 184 -9.32 -50.92 -21.90
CA THR A 184 -8.76 -51.96 -22.77
C THR A 184 -9.93 -52.86 -23.14
N THR A 185 -10.53 -52.57 -24.29
CA THR A 185 -11.45 -53.47 -24.96
C THR A 185 -10.65 -54.72 -25.36
N GLU A 186 -10.65 -55.73 -24.51
CA GLU A 186 -10.26 -57.09 -24.91
C GLU A 186 -11.30 -57.60 -25.91
N ALA A 187 -10.98 -57.48 -27.20
CA ALA A 187 -11.65 -58.24 -28.24
C ALA A 187 -11.07 -59.68 -28.19
N GLY A 188 -11.80 -60.55 -27.49
CA GLY A 188 -11.58 -61.99 -27.53
C GLY A 188 -12.22 -62.64 -28.76
N GLN A 189 -11.45 -63.56 -29.33
CA GLN A 189 -11.81 -64.72 -30.15
C GLN A 189 -12.21 -64.50 -31.62
#